data_AF-M2RBU1-F1
#
_entry.id   AF-M2RBU1-F1
#
_cell.length_a   1.000
_cell.length_b   1.000
_cell.length_c   1.000
_cell.angle_alpha   90.00
_cell.angle_beta   90.00
_cell.angle_gamma   90.00
#
_symmetry.space_group_name_H-M   'P 1'
#
loop_
_entity.id
_entity.type
_entity.pdbx_description
1 polymer ?
#
loop_
_entity_poly.entity_id
_entity_poly.type
_entity_poly.pdbx_seq_one_letter_code
_entity_poly.pdbx_strand_id
1 'polypeptide(L)'
;MIDYSDYESNTYSDAEPDTQPPSDPMVQVLADAFKARPPFCSGVFKLHAEDLILYYGKTGNAERIDFNNPSEDKLKHLAEVCDPATFGRGDQDIYDESYRKAGKLDSKYFSIKFDPLCCGLLDAVRGDLLEGENDRPIRAELYKLNVYGPGSFFKAHKDTPRGQEMFGSLVLVFPAKYDGGALKLRHEGAEWTIDSATALADAQESCIGYTAFFSDVEHEVAPVISGYRVTVTYNLYNSASVDAIPTSEGLAVARSPPANEVVFESALRTLLQDESFMPNGGTLGFGLRHEYPCDRKDPTKTDLGQFEHRLKGSDAMLFRVCSAMGLSPAIRVVYNMTYHGQVLLDRIGDFGWEWNPEDADGGAGQWLEDSYGGKLLVAGCHDFKTEVFPVTWVTRYECNELASLPFTTYGNEHGMHWAYIYLCLIVEVPAPPRIIDN
;
A
#
# COMPACT_ATOMS: atom_id res chain seq x y z
N MET A 1 -18.96 -49.43 -18.90
CA MET A 1 -18.56 -48.91 -17.59
C MET A 1 -17.05 -48.77 -17.64
N ILE A 2 -16.58 -47.54 -17.88
CA ILE A 2 -15.15 -47.22 -17.83
C ILE A 2 -14.86 -46.83 -16.38
N ASP A 3 -13.88 -47.49 -15.81
CA ASP A 3 -13.42 -47.37 -14.43
C ASP A 3 -12.75 -46.01 -14.22
N TYR A 4 -13.22 -45.25 -13.22
CA TYR A 4 -12.79 -43.88 -12.89
C TYR A 4 -11.85 -43.87 -11.67
N SER A 5 -11.02 -44.90 -11.48
CA SER A 5 -10.18 -45.05 -10.28
C SER A 5 -8.74 -44.52 -10.42
N ASP A 6 -8.34 -43.95 -11.56
CA ASP A 6 -6.96 -43.45 -11.78
C ASP A 6 -6.84 -41.91 -11.92
N TYR A 7 -7.83 -41.14 -11.46
CA TYR A 7 -7.81 -39.66 -11.51
C TYR A 7 -7.40 -38.97 -10.19
N GLU A 8 -6.52 -39.59 -9.40
CA GLU A 8 -5.89 -38.91 -8.28
C GLU A 8 -4.36 -39.11 -8.31
N SER A 9 -3.64 -38.01 -8.07
CA SER A 9 -2.17 -37.85 -8.00
C SER A 9 -1.43 -37.58 -9.31
N ASN A 10 -1.79 -36.49 -10.00
CA ASN A 10 -0.76 -35.64 -10.60
C ASN A 10 -0.97 -34.22 -10.11
N THR A 11 -0.21 -33.85 -9.08
CA THR A 11 0.05 -32.45 -8.71
C THR A 11 0.72 -31.81 -9.92
N TYR A 12 -0.05 -31.11 -10.75
CA TYR A 12 0.48 -30.30 -11.83
C TYR A 12 1.37 -29.24 -11.19
N SER A 13 2.60 -29.13 -11.68
CA SER A 13 3.58 -28.21 -11.13
C SER A 13 3.03 -26.80 -11.15
N ASP A 14 2.88 -26.21 -9.97
CA ASP A 14 2.86 -24.77 -9.81
C ASP A 14 4.09 -24.25 -10.55
N ALA A 15 3.90 -23.61 -11.71
CA ALA A 15 4.93 -22.77 -12.27
C ALA A 15 5.09 -21.62 -11.28
N GLU A 16 5.96 -21.81 -10.28
CA GLU A 16 6.32 -20.75 -9.36
C GLU A 16 6.72 -19.54 -10.23
N PRO A 17 6.34 -18.31 -9.86
CA PRO A 17 6.91 -17.12 -10.48
C PRO A 17 8.43 -17.26 -10.52
N ASP A 18 9.11 -16.66 -11.49
CA ASP A 18 10.58 -16.74 -11.54
C ASP A 18 11.14 -16.15 -10.23
N THR A 19 11.38 -17.03 -9.26
CA THR A 19 11.76 -16.72 -7.88
C THR A 19 13.26 -16.54 -7.78
N GLN A 20 13.97 -16.66 -8.90
CA GLN A 20 15.41 -16.55 -8.92
C GLN A 20 15.83 -15.07 -8.96
N PRO A 21 16.80 -14.67 -8.12
CA PRO A 21 17.40 -13.35 -8.22
C PRO A 21 17.99 -13.11 -9.62
N PRO A 22 18.21 -11.85 -10.03
CA PRO A 22 18.75 -11.54 -11.35
C PRO A 22 19.99 -12.38 -11.65
N SER A 23 19.93 -13.17 -12.72
CA SER A 23 21.03 -14.06 -13.11
C SER A 23 22.24 -13.30 -13.67
N ASP A 24 22.03 -12.04 -14.08
CA ASP A 24 23.07 -11.14 -14.57
C ASP A 24 23.71 -10.35 -13.42
N PRO A 25 25.03 -10.49 -13.17
CA PRO A 25 25.74 -9.73 -12.14
C PRO A 25 25.62 -8.21 -12.28
N MET A 26 25.50 -7.69 -13.51
CA MET A 26 25.33 -6.25 -13.76
C MET A 26 23.97 -5.76 -13.26
N VAL A 27 22.94 -6.61 -13.39
CA VAL A 27 21.58 -6.33 -12.91
C VAL A 27 21.49 -6.50 -11.39
N GLN A 28 22.22 -7.44 -10.81
CA GLN A 28 22.28 -7.61 -9.37
C GLN A 28 22.81 -6.36 -8.65
N VAL A 29 23.80 -5.66 -9.23
CA VAL A 29 24.29 -4.37 -8.68
C VAL A 29 23.17 -3.33 -8.62
N LEU A 30 22.32 -3.28 -9.65
CA LEU A 30 21.18 -2.37 -9.68
C LEU A 30 20.11 -2.77 -8.64
N ALA A 31 19.85 -4.06 -8.49
CA ALA A 31 18.93 -4.59 -7.48
C ALA A 31 19.40 -4.26 -6.06
N ASP A 32 20.70 -4.43 -5.77
CA ASP A 32 21.30 -4.12 -4.47
C ASP A 32 21.30 -2.61 -4.14
N ALA A 33 21.31 -1.78 -5.18
CA ALA A 33 21.21 -0.32 -5.05
C ALA A 33 19.78 0.15 -4.74
N PHE A 34 18.76 -0.65 -5.09
CA PHE A 34 17.36 -0.34 -4.82
C PHE A 34 17.02 -0.59 -3.34
N LYS A 35 17.38 0.39 -2.49
CA LYS A 35 17.11 0.35 -1.05
C LYS A 35 15.84 1.09 -0.71
N ALA A 36 14.76 0.33 -0.61
CA ALA A 36 13.48 0.74 -0.09
C ALA A 36 13.54 1.37 1.32
N ARG A 37 12.81 2.48 1.52
CA ARG A 37 12.50 2.97 2.86
C ARG A 37 11.36 2.13 3.48
N PRO A 38 11.21 2.14 4.83
CA PRO A 38 10.07 1.50 5.48
C PRO A 38 8.74 2.03 4.90
N PRO A 39 7.69 1.20 4.81
CA PRO A 39 6.41 1.57 4.18
C PRO A 39 5.53 2.43 5.11
N PHE A 40 6.17 3.13 6.05
CA PHE A 40 5.54 3.95 7.07
C PHE A 40 6.50 5.03 7.58
N CYS A 41 5.93 6.07 8.18
CA CYS A 41 6.63 7.02 9.03
C CYS A 41 5.89 7.16 10.37
N SER A 42 6.61 7.38 11.46
CA SER A 42 6.01 7.58 12.78
C SER A 42 6.82 8.54 13.63
N GLY A 43 6.16 9.11 14.64
CA GLY A 43 6.82 10.02 15.55
C GLY A 43 5.88 10.63 16.59
N VAL A 44 6.39 11.63 17.27
CA VAL A 44 5.64 12.47 18.22
C VAL A 44 5.59 13.88 17.63
N PHE A 45 4.38 14.40 17.49
CA PHE A 45 4.13 15.73 16.94
C PHE A 45 3.67 16.67 18.04
N LYS A 46 4.35 17.82 18.15
CA LYS A 46 4.00 18.85 19.15
C LYS A 46 2.75 19.59 18.72
N LEU A 47 1.86 19.86 19.67
CA LEU A 47 0.62 20.58 19.44
C LEU A 47 0.43 21.65 20.51
N HIS A 48 -0.47 22.61 20.26
CA HIS A 48 -0.95 23.45 21.34
C HIS A 48 -1.79 22.62 22.31
N ALA A 49 -1.75 22.95 23.61
CA ALA A 49 -2.52 22.21 24.61
C ALA A 49 -4.01 22.12 24.24
N GLU A 50 -4.59 23.19 23.73
CA GLU A 50 -5.99 23.22 23.32
C GLU A 50 -6.34 22.28 22.15
N ASP A 51 -5.36 21.88 21.34
CA ASP A 51 -5.57 20.96 20.21
C ASP A 51 -5.79 19.51 20.66
N LEU A 52 -5.43 19.19 21.91
CA LEU A 52 -5.65 17.88 22.53
C LEU A 52 -7.06 17.72 23.11
N ILE A 53 -7.99 18.62 22.78
CA ILE A 53 -9.40 18.49 23.14
C ILE A 53 -10.14 17.65 22.09
N LEU A 54 -10.80 16.60 22.57
CA LEU A 54 -11.71 15.77 21.79
C LEU A 54 -13.14 15.98 22.28
N TYR A 55 -14.05 16.27 21.35
CA TYR A 55 -15.49 16.26 21.58
C TYR A 55 -16.08 14.96 21.05
N TYR A 56 -16.99 14.34 21.78
CA TYR A 56 -17.61 13.09 21.38
C TYR A 56 -19.03 12.96 21.94
N GLY A 57 -19.87 12.20 21.26
CA GLY A 57 -21.23 12.01 21.72
C GLY A 57 -22.16 11.41 20.68
N LYS A 58 -23.25 10.82 21.16
CA LYS A 58 -24.38 10.35 20.33
C LYS A 58 -25.55 11.32 20.51
N THR A 59 -26.60 11.14 19.71
CA THR A 59 -27.77 12.04 19.69
C THR A 59 -28.27 12.36 21.11
N GLY A 60 -28.25 13.64 21.47
CA GLY A 60 -28.74 14.15 22.75
C GLY A 60 -27.70 14.27 23.87
N ASN A 61 -26.50 13.70 23.73
CA ASN A 61 -25.44 13.75 24.75
C ASN A 61 -24.10 14.07 24.08
N ALA A 62 -23.48 15.20 24.46
CA ALA A 62 -22.15 15.58 24.02
C ALA A 62 -21.23 15.76 25.22
N GLU A 63 -20.05 15.17 25.14
CA GLU A 63 -19.01 15.22 26.16
C GLU A 63 -17.71 15.74 25.54
N ARG A 64 -16.78 16.11 26.42
CA ARG A 64 -15.42 16.47 26.02
C ARG A 64 -14.40 15.84 26.94
N ILE A 65 -13.23 15.56 26.39
CA ILE A 65 -12.05 15.14 27.13
C ILE A 65 -10.85 15.99 26.69
N ASP A 66 -10.05 16.41 27.67
CA ASP A 66 -8.79 17.10 27.46
C ASP A 66 -7.66 16.10 27.69
N PHE A 67 -6.91 15.78 26.63
CA PHE A 67 -5.83 14.80 26.69
C PHE A 67 -4.51 15.35 27.24
N ASN A 68 -4.41 16.62 27.62
CA ASN A 68 -3.23 17.08 28.40
C ASN A 68 -3.18 16.41 29.79
N ASN A 69 -4.33 16.08 30.36
CA ASN A 69 -4.43 15.37 31.64
C ASN A 69 -5.78 14.65 31.76
N PRO A 70 -6.01 13.57 30.98
CA PRO A 70 -7.30 12.89 30.97
C PRO A 70 -7.49 12.11 32.28
N SER A 71 -8.66 12.25 32.92
CA SER A 71 -9.01 11.38 34.04
C SER A 71 -9.42 9.99 33.55
N GLU A 72 -9.15 8.98 34.37
CA GLU A 72 -9.53 7.59 34.06
C GLU A 72 -11.04 7.45 33.86
N ASP A 73 -11.87 8.14 34.66
CA ASP A 73 -13.33 8.15 34.49
C ASP A 73 -13.77 8.70 33.13
N LYS A 74 -13.09 9.73 32.61
CA LYS A 74 -13.41 10.29 31.28
C LYS A 74 -12.99 9.34 30.16
N LEU A 75 -11.86 8.65 30.30
CA LEU A 75 -11.42 7.63 29.33
C LEU A 75 -12.36 6.42 29.31
N LYS A 76 -12.75 5.95 30.50
CA LYS A 76 -13.72 4.87 30.66
C LYS A 76 -15.08 5.25 30.06
N HIS A 77 -15.57 6.45 30.34
CA HIS A 77 -16.81 6.94 29.74
C HIS A 77 -16.72 7.01 28.21
N LEU A 78 -15.61 7.50 27.64
CA LEU A 78 -15.39 7.49 26.19
C LEU A 78 -15.42 6.06 25.63
N ALA A 79 -14.82 5.09 26.31
CA ALA A 79 -14.88 3.68 25.92
C ALA A 79 -16.32 3.11 25.97
N GLU A 80 -17.12 3.49 26.97
CA GLU A 80 -18.52 3.04 27.13
C GLU A 80 -19.47 3.62 26.08
N VAL A 81 -19.17 4.82 25.56
CA VAL A 81 -19.95 5.43 24.47
C VAL A 81 -19.67 4.77 23.11
N CYS A 82 -18.50 4.17 22.93
CA CYS A 82 -18.12 3.51 21.70
C CYS A 82 -19.00 2.29 21.38
N ASP A 83 -19.29 2.09 20.10
CA ASP A 83 -19.89 0.85 19.62
C ASP A 83 -18.81 -0.24 19.51
N PRO A 84 -19.14 -1.53 19.69
CA PRO A 84 -18.19 -2.61 19.45
C PRO A 84 -17.68 -2.56 18.00
N ALA A 85 -16.37 -2.68 17.82
CA ALA A 85 -15.76 -2.59 16.51
C ALA A 85 -15.84 -3.93 15.76
N THR A 86 -16.35 -3.88 14.53
CA THR A 86 -16.36 -4.99 13.57
C THR A 86 -15.09 -5.00 12.72
N PHE A 87 -14.84 -6.07 11.98
CA PHE A 87 -13.82 -6.13 10.93
C PHE A 87 -14.41 -6.71 9.64
N GLY A 88 -13.83 -6.37 8.50
CA GLY A 88 -14.22 -6.91 7.21
C GLY A 88 -13.66 -8.30 7.00
N ARG A 89 -14.48 -9.21 6.50
CA ARG A 89 -14.03 -10.48 5.91
C ARG A 89 -14.88 -10.75 4.67
N GLY A 90 -14.31 -10.56 3.49
CA GLY A 90 -15.07 -10.64 2.25
C GLY A 90 -16.17 -9.59 2.20
N ASP A 91 -17.43 -10.04 2.15
CA ASP A 91 -18.62 -9.20 1.97
C ASP A 91 -19.30 -8.76 3.29
N GLN A 92 -18.78 -9.17 4.44
CA GLN A 92 -19.45 -8.99 5.72
C GLN A 92 -18.57 -8.26 6.74
N ASP A 93 -19.22 -7.38 7.49
CA ASP A 93 -18.69 -6.91 8.77
C ASP A 93 -18.94 -7.99 9.81
N ILE A 94 -17.85 -8.59 10.30
CA ILE A 94 -17.88 -9.63 11.31
C ILE A 94 -17.63 -9.00 12.68
N TYR A 95 -18.49 -9.36 13.63
CA TYR A 95 -18.23 -9.15 15.05
C TYR A 95 -17.68 -10.45 15.66
N ASP A 96 -16.38 -10.47 15.94
CA ASP A 96 -15.71 -11.59 16.62
C ASP A 96 -14.59 -11.04 17.51
N GLU A 97 -14.84 -11.05 18.83
CA GLU A 97 -13.90 -10.58 19.84
C GLU A 97 -12.62 -11.41 19.95
N SER A 98 -12.60 -12.63 19.39
CA SER A 98 -11.38 -13.42 19.28
C SER A 98 -10.43 -12.88 18.20
N TYR A 99 -10.94 -12.00 17.33
CA TYR A 99 -10.18 -11.40 16.23
C TYR A 99 -9.98 -9.89 16.39
N ARG A 100 -11.03 -9.17 16.79
CA ARG A 100 -10.99 -7.73 17.11
C ARG A 100 -11.80 -7.45 18.35
N LYS A 101 -11.14 -6.91 19.37
CA LYS A 101 -11.80 -6.37 20.57
C LYS A 101 -11.39 -4.92 20.72
N ALA A 102 -12.28 -4.00 20.36
CA ALA A 102 -12.10 -2.56 20.49
C ALA A 102 -13.46 -1.85 20.46
N GLY A 103 -13.53 -0.63 20.97
CA GLY A 103 -14.63 0.30 20.73
C GLY A 103 -14.35 1.21 19.54
N LYS A 104 -15.37 1.57 18.76
CA LYS A 104 -15.30 2.57 17.69
C LYS A 104 -16.36 3.66 17.82
N LEU A 105 -16.04 4.85 17.29
CA LEU A 105 -17.02 5.87 16.91
C LEU A 105 -16.76 6.31 15.47
N ASP A 106 -17.82 6.41 14.67
CA ASP A 106 -17.77 6.98 13.33
C ASP A 106 -17.60 8.51 13.39
N SER A 107 -17.00 9.11 12.35
CA SER A 107 -16.66 10.54 12.29
C SER A 107 -17.81 11.51 12.59
N LYS A 108 -19.07 11.11 12.41
CA LYS A 108 -20.24 11.94 12.79
C LYS A 108 -20.48 12.08 14.30
N TYR A 109 -19.83 11.25 15.12
CA TYR A 109 -20.02 11.21 16.58
C TYR A 109 -18.85 11.81 17.37
N PHE A 110 -17.84 12.34 16.69
CA PHE A 110 -16.72 13.00 17.37
C PHE A 110 -16.11 14.11 16.52
N SER A 111 -15.35 14.97 17.16
CA SER A 111 -14.61 16.06 16.51
C SER A 111 -13.33 16.33 17.29
N ILE A 112 -12.23 16.51 16.57
CA ILE A 112 -10.95 16.97 17.12
C ILE A 112 -10.73 18.44 16.78
N LYS A 113 -9.99 19.16 17.62
CA LYS A 113 -9.84 20.61 17.48
C LYS A 113 -8.81 21.02 16.41
N PHE A 114 -7.82 20.18 16.13
CA PHE A 114 -6.81 20.47 15.12
C PHE A 114 -7.07 19.76 13.81
N ASP A 115 -6.52 20.34 12.75
CA ASP A 115 -6.53 19.75 11.42
C ASP A 115 -5.08 19.35 11.05
N PRO A 116 -4.83 18.09 10.63
CA PRO A 116 -3.49 17.61 10.29
C PRO A 116 -2.78 18.41 9.19
N LEU A 117 -3.52 19.03 8.27
CA LEU A 117 -2.95 19.88 7.23
C LEU A 117 -2.56 21.24 7.84
N CYS A 118 -3.49 21.91 8.53
CA CYS A 118 -3.24 23.25 9.09
C CYS A 118 -2.10 23.30 10.11
N CYS A 119 -1.86 22.21 10.86
CA CYS A 119 -0.77 22.17 11.84
C CYS A 119 0.59 21.75 11.27
N GLY A 120 0.67 21.37 9.99
CA GLY A 120 1.91 20.94 9.32
C GLY A 120 2.27 19.46 9.52
N LEU A 121 1.45 18.67 10.24
CA LEU A 121 1.67 17.23 10.38
C LEU A 121 1.63 16.52 9.01
N LEU A 122 0.72 16.95 8.12
CA LEU A 122 0.59 16.36 6.79
C LEU A 122 1.78 16.68 5.87
N ASP A 123 2.49 17.79 6.09
CA ASP A 123 3.75 18.09 5.39
C ASP A 123 4.86 17.13 5.82
N ALA A 124 4.97 16.87 7.13
CA ALA A 124 5.94 15.89 7.65
C ALA A 124 5.67 14.48 7.10
N VAL A 125 4.40 14.05 7.10
CA VAL A 125 3.99 12.77 6.50
C VAL A 125 4.33 12.72 5.01
N ARG A 126 4.09 13.79 4.24
CA ARG A 126 4.47 13.85 2.82
C ARG A 126 5.96 13.66 2.61
N GLY A 127 6.78 14.44 3.32
CA GLY A 127 8.24 14.38 3.18
C GLY A 127 8.82 13.01 3.53
N ASP A 128 8.31 12.38 4.59
CA ASP A 128 8.85 11.11 5.09
C ASP A 128 8.29 9.89 4.36
N LEU A 129 6.96 9.79 4.21
CA LEU A 129 6.29 8.61 3.64
C LEU A 129 6.40 8.56 2.11
N LEU A 130 6.34 9.72 1.44
CA LEU A 130 6.37 9.81 -0.04
C LEU A 130 7.76 10.12 -0.59
N GLU A 131 8.81 9.76 0.15
CA GLU A 131 10.21 9.86 -0.29
C GLU A 131 10.56 11.23 -0.90
N GLY A 132 10.21 12.31 -0.20
CA GLY A 132 10.53 13.69 -0.59
C GLY A 132 9.64 14.28 -1.70
N GLU A 133 8.52 13.65 -2.06
CA GLU A 133 7.48 14.25 -2.93
C GLU A 133 6.69 15.33 -2.17
N ASN A 134 7.38 16.39 -1.74
CA ASN A 134 6.80 17.45 -0.91
C ASN A 134 5.63 18.18 -1.61
N ASP A 135 5.67 18.24 -2.94
CA ASP A 135 4.71 18.95 -3.77
C ASP A 135 3.50 18.10 -4.16
N ARG A 136 3.49 16.79 -3.84
CA ARG A 136 2.36 15.92 -4.17
C ARG A 136 1.16 16.28 -3.29
N PRO A 137 0.05 16.78 -3.87
CA PRO A 137 -1.13 17.11 -3.09
C PRO A 137 -1.78 15.83 -2.53
N ILE A 138 -1.94 15.80 -1.20
CA ILE A 138 -2.66 14.73 -0.51
C ILE A 138 -3.78 15.30 0.37
N ARG A 139 -4.83 14.51 0.53
CA ARG A 139 -6.00 14.83 1.36
C ARG A 139 -6.09 13.82 2.50
N ALA A 140 -6.24 14.32 3.72
CA ALA A 140 -6.54 13.51 4.89
C ALA A 140 -8.06 13.55 5.17
N GLU A 141 -8.69 12.39 5.17
CA GLU A 141 -10.13 12.25 5.44
C GLU A 141 -10.35 11.66 6.83
N LEU A 142 -11.02 12.41 7.71
CA LEU A 142 -11.34 11.92 9.04
C LEU A 142 -12.25 10.69 8.95
N TYR A 143 -11.78 9.56 9.46
CA TYR A 143 -12.47 8.29 9.32
C TYR A 143 -13.11 7.86 10.65
N LYS A 144 -12.31 7.48 11.65
CA LYS A 144 -12.81 6.85 12.88
C LYS A 144 -11.99 7.16 14.11
N LEU A 145 -12.66 7.08 15.26
CA LEU A 145 -12.03 7.01 16.56
C LEU A 145 -12.12 5.56 17.07
N ASN A 146 -11.00 5.04 17.60
CA ASN A 146 -10.96 3.74 18.26
C ASN A 146 -10.47 3.88 19.70
N VAL A 147 -11.09 3.13 20.61
CA VAL A 147 -10.68 3.01 22.02
C VAL A 147 -10.39 1.55 22.33
N TYR A 148 -9.17 1.28 22.80
CA TYR A 148 -8.74 -0.03 23.26
C TYR A 148 -8.53 0.05 24.77
N GLY A 149 -9.42 -0.59 25.54
CA GLY A 149 -9.25 -0.76 26.99
C GLY A 149 -8.50 -2.06 27.32
N PRO A 150 -8.38 -2.44 28.60
CA PRO A 150 -7.67 -3.64 29.01
C PRO A 150 -8.17 -4.92 28.29
N GLY A 151 -7.23 -5.71 27.75
CA GLY A 151 -7.48 -6.91 26.97
C GLY A 151 -7.99 -6.66 25.54
N SER A 152 -8.13 -5.41 25.11
CA SER A 152 -8.52 -5.05 23.74
C SER A 152 -7.34 -5.19 22.78
N PHE A 153 -7.58 -5.64 21.55
CA PHE A 153 -6.57 -5.88 20.51
C PHE A 153 -7.21 -5.88 19.11
N PHE A 154 -6.38 -5.92 18.07
CA PHE A 154 -6.84 -6.21 16.72
C PHE A 154 -5.78 -7.03 15.97
N LYS A 155 -6.14 -8.22 15.49
CA LYS A 155 -5.24 -9.10 14.75
C LYS A 155 -4.80 -8.52 13.40
N ALA A 156 -3.79 -9.15 12.82
CA ALA A 156 -3.18 -8.82 11.54
C ALA A 156 -4.20 -8.67 10.41
N HIS A 157 -4.26 -7.49 9.80
CA HIS A 157 -5.16 -7.15 8.69
C HIS A 157 -4.53 -6.08 7.79
N LYS A 158 -5.11 -5.86 6.59
CA LYS A 158 -4.78 -4.72 5.72
C LYS A 158 -5.93 -3.72 5.70
N ASP A 159 -5.70 -2.50 5.24
CA ASP A 159 -6.79 -1.55 5.06
C ASP A 159 -7.63 -1.94 3.85
N THR A 160 -8.95 -2.02 4.03
CA THR A 160 -9.89 -2.16 2.91
C THR A 160 -9.85 -0.88 2.08
N PRO A 161 -9.48 -0.93 0.79
CA PRO A 161 -9.47 0.26 -0.03
C PRO A 161 -10.87 0.84 -0.20
N ARG A 162 -10.96 2.17 -0.24
CA ARG A 162 -12.25 2.91 -0.35
C ARG A 162 -12.36 3.76 -1.61
N GLY A 163 -11.31 3.79 -2.42
CA GLY A 163 -11.22 4.58 -3.64
C GLY A 163 -9.87 4.33 -4.32
N GLN A 164 -9.79 4.64 -5.62
CA GLN A 164 -8.53 4.57 -6.38
C GLN A 164 -7.43 5.42 -5.75
N GLU A 165 -7.81 6.57 -5.23
CA GLU A 165 -6.85 7.54 -4.70
C GLU A 165 -6.41 7.26 -3.27
N MET A 166 -7.05 6.32 -2.56
CA MET A 166 -6.62 5.96 -1.21
C MET A 166 -5.27 5.25 -1.28
N PHE A 167 -4.25 5.81 -0.64
CA PHE A 167 -2.91 5.22 -0.64
C PHE A 167 -2.45 4.78 0.76
N GLY A 168 -3.07 5.28 1.82
CA GLY A 168 -2.61 4.99 3.17
C GLY A 168 -3.56 5.43 4.28
N SER A 169 -3.07 5.27 5.51
CA SER A 169 -3.75 5.67 6.73
C SER A 169 -2.81 6.49 7.60
N LEU A 170 -3.34 7.50 8.30
CA LEU A 170 -2.67 8.24 9.36
C LEU A 170 -3.40 7.96 10.67
N VAL A 171 -2.71 7.29 11.60
CA VAL A 171 -3.21 6.98 12.94
C VAL A 171 -2.59 7.96 13.93
N LEU A 172 -3.44 8.74 14.58
CA LEU A 172 -3.10 9.64 15.67
C LEU A 172 -3.36 8.93 16.99
N VAL A 173 -2.41 9.01 17.91
CA VAL A 173 -2.49 8.39 19.24
C VAL A 173 -2.46 9.47 20.31
N PHE A 174 -3.57 9.63 21.01
CA PHE A 174 -3.69 10.63 22.07
C PHE A 174 -2.85 10.24 23.30
N PRO A 175 -2.27 11.22 24.03
CA PRO A 175 -1.38 10.98 25.16
C PRO A 175 -2.11 10.57 26.46
N ALA A 176 -2.98 9.56 26.37
CA ALA A 176 -3.52 8.88 27.55
C ALA A 176 -2.48 7.92 28.14
N LYS A 177 -2.53 7.66 29.45
CA LYS A 177 -1.67 6.67 30.10
C LYS A 177 -2.24 5.27 29.89
N TYR A 178 -1.46 4.40 29.24
CA TYR A 178 -1.78 2.99 29.02
C TYR A 178 -0.50 2.16 28.88
N ASP A 179 -0.62 0.84 28.97
CA ASP A 179 0.47 -0.14 28.77
C ASP A 179 0.06 -1.20 27.75
N GLY A 180 1.02 -1.74 27.00
CA GLY A 180 0.77 -2.59 25.83
C GLY A 180 0.18 -1.81 24.65
N GLY A 181 -0.61 -2.46 23.79
CA GLY A 181 -1.29 -1.76 22.69
C GLY A 181 -0.38 -1.30 21.54
N ALA A 182 0.84 -1.85 21.42
CA ALA A 182 1.77 -1.49 20.37
C ALA A 182 1.20 -1.81 18.97
N LEU A 183 1.45 -0.93 18.00
CA LEU A 183 1.09 -1.14 16.60
C LEU A 183 2.24 -1.89 15.93
N LYS A 184 1.98 -3.05 15.36
CA LYS A 184 2.97 -3.74 14.53
C LYS A 184 2.59 -3.62 13.06
N LEU A 185 3.60 -3.41 12.22
CA LEU A 185 3.49 -3.27 10.78
C LEU A 185 4.32 -4.35 10.11
N ARG A 186 3.82 -4.95 9.03
CA ARG A 186 4.50 -6.00 8.27
C ARG A 186 4.39 -5.75 6.76
N HIS A 187 5.51 -5.89 6.07
CA HIS A 187 5.61 -5.71 4.63
C HIS A 187 6.85 -6.43 4.11
N GLU A 188 6.73 -7.16 3.00
CA GLU A 188 7.84 -7.90 2.36
C GLU A 188 8.68 -8.74 3.34
N GLY A 189 8.02 -9.43 4.28
CA GLY A 189 8.68 -10.29 5.27
C GLY A 189 9.38 -9.56 6.42
N ALA A 190 9.39 -8.23 6.46
CA ALA A 190 9.88 -7.45 7.59
C ALA A 190 8.73 -7.08 8.56
N GLU A 191 9.06 -6.94 9.85
CA GLU A 191 8.12 -6.50 10.91
C GLU A 191 8.72 -5.32 11.68
N TRP A 192 7.90 -4.31 11.96
CA TRP A 192 8.24 -3.17 12.81
C TRP A 192 7.22 -3.03 13.94
N THR A 193 7.68 -2.66 15.13
CA THR A 193 6.81 -2.40 16.29
C THR A 193 6.91 -0.94 16.71
N ILE A 194 5.77 -0.28 16.81
CA ILE A 194 5.64 1.11 17.22
C ILE A 194 4.95 1.15 18.57
N ASP A 195 5.72 1.52 19.59
CA ASP A 195 5.25 1.69 20.96
C ASP A 195 5.00 3.17 21.26
N SER A 196 3.80 3.64 20.89
CA SER A 196 3.37 5.01 21.18
C SER A 196 3.17 5.26 22.67
N ALA A 197 2.96 4.23 23.50
CA ALA A 197 2.80 4.41 24.94
C ALA A 197 4.12 4.92 25.54
N THR A 198 5.22 4.23 25.22
CA THR A 198 6.57 4.62 25.63
C THR A 198 6.96 5.97 25.01
N ALA A 199 6.67 6.19 23.72
CA ALA A 199 7.03 7.44 23.05
C ALA A 199 6.35 8.68 23.64
N LEU A 200 5.14 8.53 24.21
CA LEU A 200 4.37 9.63 24.80
C LEU A 200 4.55 9.77 26.32
N ALA A 201 5.06 8.74 27.01
CA ALA A 201 5.17 8.72 28.47
C ALA A 201 6.04 9.86 29.05
N ASP A 202 7.12 10.22 28.35
CA ASP A 202 8.11 11.21 28.80
C ASP A 202 7.94 12.60 28.18
N ALA A 203 6.85 12.82 27.43
CA ALA A 203 6.60 14.10 26.80
C ALA A 203 6.36 15.21 27.83
N GLN A 204 7.22 16.22 27.84
CA GLN A 204 7.11 17.39 28.73
C GLN A 204 6.18 18.47 28.17
N GLU A 205 5.91 18.43 26.86
CA GLU A 205 5.05 19.37 26.15
C GLU A 205 3.83 18.63 25.58
N SER A 206 2.75 19.38 25.34
CA SER A 206 1.55 18.87 24.66
C SER A 206 1.91 18.31 23.29
N CYS A 207 1.63 17.02 23.08
CA CYS A 207 1.96 16.33 21.85
C CYS A 207 0.99 15.19 21.57
N ILE A 208 1.09 14.64 20.36
CA ILE A 208 0.34 13.47 19.92
C ILE A 208 1.29 12.49 19.23
N GLY A 209 1.06 11.20 19.40
CA GLY A 209 1.76 10.18 18.63
C GLY A 209 1.15 10.12 17.23
N TYR A 210 1.95 9.86 16.20
CA TYR A 210 1.42 9.60 14.88
C TYR A 210 2.13 8.42 14.21
N THR A 211 1.41 7.74 13.34
CA THR A 211 1.97 6.76 12.40
C THR A 211 1.18 6.85 11.11
N ALA A 212 1.86 7.10 10.00
CA ALA A 212 1.29 7.00 8.66
C ALA A 212 1.92 5.83 7.92
N PHE A 213 1.11 5.02 7.24
CA PHE A 213 1.57 3.83 6.51
C PHE A 213 0.73 3.60 5.25
N PHE A 214 1.30 2.92 4.26
CA PHE A 214 0.57 2.57 3.04
C PHE A 214 -0.53 1.53 3.32
N SER A 215 -1.64 1.63 2.59
CA SER A 215 -2.88 0.91 2.91
C SER A 215 -2.79 -0.61 2.76
N ASP A 216 -1.83 -1.09 1.98
CA ASP A 216 -1.49 -2.49 1.74
C ASP A 216 -0.55 -3.09 2.81
N VAL A 217 -0.02 -2.27 3.73
CA VAL A 217 0.80 -2.75 4.84
C VAL A 217 -0.08 -3.52 5.82
N GLU A 218 0.28 -4.78 6.08
CA GLU A 218 -0.38 -5.58 7.10
C GLU A 218 -0.06 -5.00 8.47
N HIS A 219 -1.07 -4.87 9.33
CA HIS A 219 -0.90 -4.30 10.65
C HIS A 219 -1.76 -4.97 11.72
N GLU A 220 -1.27 -4.93 12.95
CA GLU A 220 -1.96 -5.44 14.14
C GLU A 220 -1.79 -4.50 15.33
N VAL A 221 -2.77 -4.49 16.22
CA VAL A 221 -2.68 -3.83 17.53
C VAL A 221 -2.54 -4.92 18.59
N ALA A 222 -1.38 -4.96 19.25
CA ALA A 222 -1.12 -5.85 20.35
C ALA A 222 -2.11 -5.61 21.52
N PRO A 223 -2.32 -6.57 22.43
CA PRO A 223 -3.21 -6.38 23.57
C PRO A 223 -2.81 -5.18 24.44
N VAL A 224 -3.80 -4.35 24.79
CA VAL A 224 -3.66 -3.34 25.85
C VAL A 224 -3.71 -4.05 27.20
N ILE A 225 -2.70 -3.83 28.04
CA ILE A 225 -2.57 -4.47 29.36
C ILE A 225 -3.29 -3.65 30.43
N SER A 226 -3.11 -2.33 30.41
CA SER A 226 -3.76 -1.41 31.36
C SER A 226 -4.05 -0.06 30.71
N GLY A 227 -4.99 0.70 31.28
CA GLY A 227 -5.41 2.00 30.75
C GLY A 227 -6.21 1.92 29.46
N TYR A 228 -6.27 3.04 28.73
CA TYR A 228 -7.03 3.18 27.48
C TYR A 228 -6.18 3.82 26.39
N ARG A 229 -5.93 3.07 25.32
CA ARG A 229 -5.31 3.59 24.10
C ARG A 229 -6.40 4.20 23.23
N VAL A 230 -6.35 5.52 23.04
CA VAL A 230 -7.32 6.26 22.22
C VAL A 230 -6.64 6.74 20.94
N THR A 231 -7.26 6.43 19.81
CA THR A 231 -6.73 6.79 18.48
C THR A 231 -7.78 7.39 17.58
N VAL A 232 -7.34 8.27 16.68
CA VAL A 232 -8.12 8.76 15.55
C VAL A 232 -7.39 8.41 14.27
N THR A 233 -8.10 7.80 13.32
CA THR A 233 -7.56 7.41 12.02
C THR A 233 -8.10 8.34 10.94
N TYR A 234 -7.21 8.78 10.06
CA TYR A 234 -7.50 9.43 8.79
C TYR A 234 -7.16 8.50 7.64
N ASN A 235 -8.00 8.43 6.62
CA ASN A 235 -7.65 7.83 5.34
C ASN A 235 -6.88 8.89 4.52
N LEU A 236 -5.77 8.49 3.89
CA LEU A 236 -4.94 9.35 3.06
C LEU A 236 -5.22 9.09 1.58
N TYR A 237 -5.49 10.17 0.84
CA TYR A 237 -5.79 10.13 -0.59
C TYR A 237 -4.84 11.00 -1.39
N ASN A 238 -4.48 10.58 -2.60
CA ASN A 238 -3.96 11.50 -3.60
C ASN A 238 -5.07 12.49 -3.97
N SER A 239 -4.69 13.72 -4.27
CA SER A 239 -5.63 14.75 -4.72
C SER A 239 -5.18 15.32 -6.06
N ALA A 240 -6.12 15.77 -6.88
CA ALA A 240 -5.81 16.56 -8.08
C ALA A 240 -5.75 18.07 -7.79
N SER A 241 -6.29 18.53 -6.66
CA SER A 241 -6.45 19.95 -6.35
C SER A 241 -5.29 20.52 -5.54
N VAL A 242 -4.72 21.62 -6.04
CA VAL A 242 -3.74 22.49 -5.36
C VAL A 242 -4.32 23.14 -4.10
N ASP A 243 -5.64 23.11 -3.89
CA ASP A 243 -6.33 23.63 -2.69
C ASP A 243 -5.91 22.93 -1.37
N ALA A 244 -5.16 21.83 -1.44
CA ALA A 244 -4.56 21.14 -0.29
C ALA A 244 -3.11 21.54 -0.01
N ILE A 245 -2.52 22.39 -0.85
CA ILE A 245 -1.20 22.97 -0.66
C ILE A 245 -1.42 24.38 -0.11
N PRO A 246 -0.87 24.76 1.07
CA PRO A 246 -0.83 26.17 1.44
C PRO A 246 -0.15 26.90 0.29
N THR A 247 -0.85 27.86 -0.34
CA THR A 247 -0.29 28.76 -1.34
C THR A 247 0.80 29.61 -0.70
N SER A 248 1.97 29.02 -0.47
CA SER A 248 3.21 29.74 -0.57
C SER A 248 3.47 29.80 -2.07
N GLU A 249 3.46 31.00 -2.65
CA GLU A 249 4.18 31.27 -3.89
C GLU A 249 5.67 31.02 -3.61
N GLY A 250 6.04 29.75 -3.48
CA GLY A 250 7.39 29.30 -3.26
C GLY A 250 8.03 29.18 -4.62
N LEU A 251 9.09 29.95 -4.85
CA LEU A 251 10.16 29.54 -5.75
C LEU A 251 10.33 28.02 -5.59
N ALA A 252 10.21 27.25 -6.68
CA ALA A 252 10.36 25.80 -6.68
C ALA A 252 11.54 25.43 -5.76
N VAL A 253 11.23 24.90 -4.58
CA VAL A 253 12.27 24.52 -3.63
C VAL A 253 12.92 23.33 -4.29
N ALA A 254 14.18 23.48 -4.69
CA ALA A 254 14.94 22.38 -5.28
C ALA A 254 14.83 21.18 -4.34
N ARG A 255 14.09 20.16 -4.78
CA ARG A 255 13.92 18.91 -4.05
C ARG A 255 15.31 18.31 -3.86
N SER A 256 15.75 18.17 -2.63
CA SER A 256 16.93 17.37 -2.32
C SER A 256 16.51 15.90 -2.42
N PRO A 257 17.02 15.13 -3.39
CA PRO A 257 16.66 13.72 -3.53
C PRO A 257 17.08 12.95 -2.27
N PRO A 258 16.24 12.03 -1.77
CA PRO A 258 16.62 11.12 -0.69
C PRO A 258 17.89 10.32 -1.01
N ALA A 259 18.64 9.90 0.00
CA ALA A 259 19.90 9.18 -0.20
C ALA A 259 19.74 7.87 -0.99
N ASN A 260 18.62 7.15 -0.82
CA ASN A 260 18.33 5.95 -1.59
C ASN A 260 18.07 6.24 -3.08
N GLU A 261 17.43 7.38 -3.39
CA GLU A 261 17.22 7.84 -4.77
C GLU A 261 18.57 8.09 -5.46
N VAL A 262 19.47 8.83 -4.80
CA VAL A 262 20.81 9.14 -5.33
C VAL A 262 21.62 7.86 -5.59
N VAL A 263 21.57 6.89 -4.66
CA VAL A 263 22.30 5.62 -4.81
C VAL A 263 21.76 4.81 -5.99
N PHE A 264 20.44 4.69 -6.10
CA PHE A 264 19.81 3.96 -7.20
C PHE A 264 20.06 4.64 -8.55
N GLU A 265 19.92 5.97 -8.61
CA GLU A 265 20.22 6.77 -9.79
C GLU A 265 21.67 6.58 -10.24
N SER A 266 22.63 6.67 -9.32
CA SER A 266 24.05 6.46 -9.65
C SER A 266 24.31 5.05 -10.21
N ALA A 267 23.66 4.02 -9.66
CA ALA A 267 23.81 2.65 -10.11
C ALA A 267 23.20 2.45 -11.51
N LEU A 268 21.98 2.94 -11.73
CA LEU A 268 21.30 2.86 -13.03
C LEU A 268 22.07 3.61 -14.11
N ARG A 269 22.57 4.81 -13.80
CA ARG A 269 23.38 5.61 -14.72
C ARG A 269 24.66 4.88 -15.13
N THR A 270 25.36 4.30 -14.15
CA THR A 270 26.57 3.51 -14.42
C THR A 270 26.27 2.31 -15.31
N LEU A 271 25.19 1.58 -15.03
CA LEU A 271 24.75 0.43 -15.82
C LEU A 271 24.42 0.81 -17.26
N LEU A 272 23.70 1.92 -17.47
CA LEU A 272 23.33 2.41 -18.80
C LEU A 272 24.51 2.97 -19.59
N GLN A 273 25.57 3.46 -18.93
CA GLN A 273 26.79 3.89 -19.61
C GLN A 273 27.66 2.73 -20.09
N ASP A 274 27.47 1.54 -19.54
CA ASP A 274 28.16 0.34 -20.00
C ASP A 274 27.54 -0.17 -21.31
N GLU A 275 28.29 -0.05 -22.41
CA GLU A 275 27.83 -0.51 -23.74
C GLU A 275 27.73 -2.04 -23.84
N SER A 276 28.35 -2.79 -22.92
CA SER A 276 28.24 -4.25 -22.88
C SER A 276 26.91 -4.72 -22.27
N PHE A 277 26.29 -3.89 -21.42
CA PHE A 277 24.95 -4.12 -20.91
C PHE A 277 23.95 -3.91 -22.06
N MET A 278 23.04 -4.86 -22.32
CA MET A 278 22.01 -4.78 -23.37
C MET A 278 22.49 -4.15 -24.70
N PRO A 279 23.48 -4.76 -25.40
CA PRO A 279 24.13 -4.14 -26.56
C PRO A 279 23.20 -3.97 -27.76
N ASN A 280 22.08 -4.72 -27.81
CA ASN A 280 21.05 -4.61 -28.83
C ASN A 280 19.79 -3.85 -28.32
N GLY A 281 19.89 -3.21 -27.15
CA GLY A 281 18.73 -2.77 -26.37
C GLY A 281 18.01 -3.94 -25.72
N GLY A 282 16.93 -3.64 -25.01
CA GLY A 282 16.14 -4.63 -24.30
C GLY A 282 15.11 -4.02 -23.35
N THR A 283 14.61 -4.85 -22.45
CA THR A 283 13.56 -4.47 -21.51
C THR A 283 14.01 -4.81 -20.10
N LEU A 284 14.01 -3.82 -19.21
CA LEU A 284 14.13 -4.02 -17.78
C LEU A 284 12.74 -4.13 -17.14
N GLY A 285 12.61 -5.05 -16.19
CA GLY A 285 11.40 -5.22 -15.40
C GLY A 285 11.68 -4.98 -13.91
N PHE A 286 10.75 -4.32 -13.25
CA PHE A 286 10.78 -4.13 -11.80
C PHE A 286 9.40 -4.49 -11.24
N GLY A 287 9.30 -5.52 -10.41
CA GLY A 287 8.09 -5.67 -9.60
C GLY A 287 7.96 -4.49 -8.65
N LEU A 288 6.75 -3.90 -8.61
CA LEU A 288 6.46 -2.86 -7.65
C LEU A 288 6.26 -3.47 -6.27
N ARG A 289 6.68 -2.74 -5.25
CA ARG A 289 6.68 -3.22 -3.86
C ARG A 289 5.30 -3.18 -3.24
N HIS A 290 4.48 -2.24 -3.67
CA HIS A 290 3.16 -2.03 -3.10
C HIS A 290 2.04 -2.62 -3.92
N GLU A 291 0.98 -2.99 -3.24
CA GLU A 291 -0.30 -3.28 -3.88
C GLU A 291 -1.12 -2.01 -4.06
N TYR A 292 -1.91 -1.98 -5.13
CA TYR A 292 -2.68 -0.80 -5.50
C TYR A 292 -4.19 -1.06 -5.60
N PRO A 293 -5.04 -0.11 -5.16
CA PRO A 293 -6.48 -0.26 -5.29
C PRO A 293 -6.95 -0.29 -6.76
N CYS A 294 -7.81 -1.24 -7.09
CA CYS A 294 -8.51 -1.33 -8.37
C CYS A 294 -10.01 -1.51 -8.15
N ASP A 295 -10.84 -0.86 -8.98
CA ASP A 295 -12.28 -1.07 -9.01
C ASP A 295 -12.56 -2.46 -9.61
N ARG A 296 -13.19 -3.34 -8.84
CA ARG A 296 -13.55 -4.70 -9.27
C ARG A 296 -14.72 -4.72 -10.23
N LYS A 297 -15.64 -3.77 -10.11
CA LYS A 297 -16.85 -3.71 -10.94
C LYS A 297 -16.57 -3.08 -12.28
N ASP A 298 -15.55 -2.22 -12.33
CA ASP A 298 -15.13 -1.56 -13.55
C ASP A 298 -13.61 -1.38 -13.55
N PRO A 299 -12.85 -2.47 -13.83
CA PRO A 299 -11.38 -2.43 -13.87
C PRO A 299 -10.83 -1.38 -14.84
N THR A 300 -11.62 -1.03 -15.87
CA THR A 300 -11.25 -0.05 -16.90
C THR A 300 -11.08 1.37 -16.37
N LYS A 301 -11.64 1.68 -15.19
CA LYS A 301 -11.42 2.97 -14.52
C LYS A 301 -9.99 3.18 -14.05
N THR A 302 -9.21 2.10 -13.90
CA THR A 302 -7.82 2.21 -13.48
C THR A 302 -6.94 2.29 -14.72
N ASP A 303 -6.66 3.51 -15.17
CA ASP A 303 -5.76 3.74 -16.29
C ASP A 303 -4.30 3.61 -15.86
N LEU A 304 -3.62 2.54 -16.29
CA LEU A 304 -2.21 2.31 -16.01
C LEU A 304 -1.29 3.34 -16.71
N GLY A 305 -1.77 3.98 -17.79
CA GLY A 305 -1.04 5.01 -18.52
C GLY A 305 -0.95 6.34 -17.78
N GLN A 306 -1.81 6.59 -16.79
CA GLN A 306 -1.82 7.81 -15.96
C GLN A 306 -1.57 7.50 -14.47
N PHE A 307 -0.90 6.38 -14.19
CA PHE A 307 -0.80 5.82 -12.85
C PHE A 307 0.31 6.43 -11.98
N GLU A 308 1.23 7.20 -12.57
CA GLU A 308 2.42 7.76 -11.90
C GLU A 308 2.08 8.44 -10.57
N HIS A 309 1.05 9.30 -10.56
CA HIS A 309 0.62 10.06 -9.39
C HIS A 309 0.05 9.21 -8.25
N ARG A 310 -0.14 7.89 -8.46
CA ARG A 310 -0.67 6.95 -7.47
C ARG A 310 0.42 6.08 -6.84
N LEU A 311 1.62 6.05 -7.43
CA LEU A 311 2.73 5.23 -6.95
C LEU A 311 3.11 5.57 -5.51
N LYS A 312 3.51 4.55 -4.76
CA LYS A 312 3.79 4.64 -3.32
C LYS A 312 5.29 4.58 -3.06
N GLY A 313 5.82 5.57 -2.34
CA GLY A 313 7.20 5.58 -1.83
C GLY A 313 8.25 5.24 -2.90
N SER A 314 8.98 4.15 -2.69
CA SER A 314 10.06 3.70 -3.57
C SER A 314 9.60 3.33 -4.98
N ASP A 315 8.33 2.94 -5.18
CA ASP A 315 7.80 2.67 -6.52
C ASP A 315 7.72 3.97 -7.33
N ALA A 316 7.34 5.07 -6.67
CA ALA A 316 7.32 6.40 -7.27
C ALA A 316 8.74 6.92 -7.52
N MET A 317 9.66 6.69 -6.57
CA MET A 317 11.09 6.98 -6.73
C MET A 317 11.66 6.28 -7.97
N LEU A 318 11.40 4.99 -8.13
CA LEU A 318 11.83 4.21 -9.28
C LEU A 318 11.31 4.81 -10.59
N PHE A 319 10.01 5.10 -10.69
CA PHE A 319 9.41 5.69 -11.88
C PHE A 319 10.05 7.04 -12.24
N ARG A 320 10.24 7.92 -11.24
CA ARG A 320 10.87 9.24 -11.42
C ARG A 320 12.31 9.12 -11.92
N VAL A 321 13.13 8.26 -11.29
CA VAL A 321 14.54 8.09 -11.67
C VAL A 321 14.65 7.58 -13.11
N CYS A 322 13.85 6.58 -13.49
CA CYS A 322 13.83 6.09 -14.87
C CYS A 322 13.40 7.19 -15.85
N SER A 323 12.35 7.96 -15.53
CA SER A 323 11.87 9.07 -16.36
C SER A 323 12.93 10.17 -16.53
N ALA A 324 13.60 10.55 -15.43
CA ALA A 324 14.62 11.59 -15.41
C ALA A 324 15.88 11.22 -16.24
N MET A 325 16.12 9.93 -16.46
CA MET A 325 17.21 9.45 -17.33
C MET A 325 16.83 9.38 -18.83
N GLY A 326 15.64 9.86 -19.20
CA GLY A 326 15.15 9.81 -20.57
C GLY A 326 14.66 8.41 -20.99
N LEU A 327 14.44 7.49 -20.04
CA LEU A 327 13.83 6.20 -20.33
C LEU A 327 12.31 6.35 -20.45
N SER A 328 11.65 5.32 -21.00
CA SER A 328 10.19 5.24 -21.10
C SER A 328 9.62 4.21 -20.10
N PRO A 329 9.53 4.56 -18.80
CA PRO A 329 8.96 3.68 -17.80
C PRO A 329 7.44 3.55 -17.99
N ALA A 330 6.93 2.32 -17.90
CA ALA A 330 5.53 2.04 -18.18
C ALA A 330 4.97 1.04 -17.16
N ILE A 331 3.87 1.41 -16.51
CA ILE A 331 3.19 0.57 -15.52
C ILE A 331 2.41 -0.54 -16.23
N ARG A 332 2.55 -1.77 -15.74
CA ARG A 332 1.95 -2.97 -16.31
C ARG A 332 1.41 -3.88 -15.22
N VAL A 333 0.54 -4.80 -15.61
CA VAL A 333 -0.01 -5.85 -14.76
C VAL A 333 0.36 -7.21 -15.34
N VAL A 334 0.67 -8.18 -14.47
CA VAL A 334 0.93 -9.56 -14.87
C VAL A 334 -0.17 -10.45 -14.30
N TYR A 335 -0.75 -11.30 -15.15
CA TYR A 335 -1.70 -12.34 -14.76
C TYR A 335 -1.06 -13.71 -14.85
N ASN A 336 -1.22 -14.53 -13.81
CA ASN A 336 -0.86 -15.94 -13.85
C ASN A 336 -2.06 -16.78 -14.33
N MET A 337 -1.85 -17.53 -15.39
CA MET A 337 -2.88 -18.33 -16.06
C MET A 337 -2.46 -19.80 -15.98
N THR A 338 -3.16 -20.59 -15.17
CA THR A 338 -2.78 -21.96 -14.75
C THR A 338 -2.21 -22.84 -15.86
N TYR A 339 -2.78 -22.81 -17.07
CA TYR A 339 -2.36 -23.66 -18.18
C TYR A 339 -1.59 -22.93 -19.30
N HIS A 340 -1.67 -21.59 -19.33
CA HIS A 340 -1.10 -20.76 -20.40
C HIS A 340 0.23 -20.12 -20.02
N GLY A 341 0.44 -19.85 -18.72
CA GLY A 341 1.62 -19.19 -18.19
C GLY A 341 1.31 -17.75 -17.75
N GLN A 342 2.29 -16.86 -17.86
CA GLN A 342 2.20 -15.51 -17.31
C GLN A 342 2.08 -14.47 -18.42
N VAL A 343 1.03 -13.64 -18.37
CA VAL A 343 0.72 -12.67 -19.43
C VAL A 343 0.82 -11.25 -18.88
N LEU A 344 1.66 -10.43 -19.50
CA LEU A 344 1.86 -9.01 -19.22
C LEU A 344 0.90 -8.16 -20.04
N LEU A 345 0.15 -7.27 -19.39
CA LEU A 345 -0.79 -6.34 -20.03
C LEU A 345 -0.47 -4.87 -19.73
N ASP A 346 -0.89 -4.00 -20.65
CA ASP A 346 -0.82 -2.54 -20.52
C ASP A 346 -2.02 -1.93 -19.78
N ARG A 347 -3.02 -2.75 -19.45
CA ARG A 347 -4.25 -2.38 -18.75
C ARG A 347 -4.76 -3.55 -17.93
N ILE A 348 -5.57 -3.24 -16.93
CA ILE A 348 -6.22 -4.27 -16.10
C ILE A 348 -7.28 -4.97 -16.95
N GLY A 349 -7.24 -6.30 -16.97
CA GLY A 349 -8.19 -7.10 -17.73
C GLY A 349 -9.59 -7.01 -17.11
N ASP A 350 -10.60 -6.80 -17.95
CA ASP A 350 -12.01 -6.89 -17.56
C ASP A 350 -12.53 -8.29 -17.89
N PHE A 351 -12.47 -9.17 -16.89
CA PHE A 351 -12.91 -10.55 -17.03
C PHE A 351 -14.43 -10.70 -16.84
N GLY A 352 -15.17 -9.65 -16.48
CA GLY A 352 -16.59 -9.75 -16.16
C GLY A 352 -16.89 -10.58 -14.89
N TRP A 353 -18.16 -10.62 -14.49
CA TRP A 353 -18.63 -11.31 -13.27
C TRP A 353 -19.11 -12.74 -13.53
N GLU A 354 -19.33 -13.12 -14.79
CA GLU A 354 -19.75 -14.47 -15.22
C GLU A 354 -18.54 -15.37 -15.54
N TRP A 355 -17.32 -14.84 -15.50
CA TRP A 355 -16.14 -15.61 -15.85
C TRP A 355 -15.79 -16.60 -14.75
N ASN A 356 -16.05 -17.88 -15.02
CA ASN A 356 -15.67 -18.98 -14.16
C ASN A 356 -14.19 -19.33 -14.39
N PRO A 357 -13.32 -19.25 -13.36
CA PRO A 357 -11.94 -19.70 -13.47
C PRO A 357 -11.80 -21.17 -13.88
N GLU A 358 -12.82 -21.99 -13.61
CA GLU A 358 -12.86 -23.41 -14.00
C GLU A 358 -13.22 -23.63 -15.48
N ASP A 359 -13.77 -22.63 -16.18
CA ASP A 359 -14.02 -22.69 -17.63
C ASP A 359 -12.75 -22.32 -18.44
N ALA A 360 -11.62 -22.06 -17.75
CA ALA A 360 -10.33 -21.74 -18.35
C ALA A 360 -9.63 -22.99 -18.92
N ASP A 361 -10.28 -23.69 -19.85
CA ASP A 361 -9.69 -24.72 -20.72
C ASP A 361 -8.73 -24.07 -21.74
N GLY A 362 -7.66 -23.42 -21.24
CA GLY A 362 -6.56 -22.83 -22.01
C GLY A 362 -6.88 -21.54 -22.79
N GLY A 363 -8.15 -21.20 -23.02
CA GLY A 363 -8.53 -20.04 -23.86
C GLY A 363 -8.30 -18.66 -23.23
N ALA A 364 -8.19 -18.60 -21.90
CA ALA A 364 -8.13 -17.34 -21.18
C ALA A 364 -6.84 -16.54 -21.43
N GLY A 365 -5.70 -17.23 -21.50
CA GLY A 365 -4.41 -16.59 -21.82
C GLY A 365 -4.35 -16.12 -23.26
N GLN A 366 -4.76 -16.97 -24.21
CA GLN A 366 -4.91 -16.59 -25.62
C GLN A 366 -5.87 -15.40 -25.80
N TRP A 367 -6.98 -15.37 -25.06
CA TRP A 367 -7.91 -14.25 -25.09
C TRP A 367 -7.29 -12.94 -24.63
N LEU A 368 -6.41 -12.96 -23.61
CA LEU A 368 -5.66 -11.79 -23.18
C LEU A 368 -4.67 -11.32 -24.26
N GLU A 369 -4.00 -12.25 -24.94
CA GLU A 369 -3.13 -11.90 -26.07
C GLU A 369 -3.92 -11.27 -27.22
N ASP A 370 -5.01 -11.91 -27.64
CA ASP A 370 -5.80 -11.48 -28.80
C ASP A 370 -6.61 -10.21 -28.55
N SER A 371 -7.18 -10.07 -27.35
CA SER A 371 -8.13 -8.98 -27.03
C SER A 371 -7.47 -7.79 -26.34
N TYR A 372 -6.36 -8.03 -25.63
CA TYR A 372 -5.64 -6.98 -24.87
C TYR A 372 -4.21 -6.75 -25.39
N GLY A 373 -3.78 -7.45 -26.44
CA GLY A 373 -2.41 -7.34 -26.94
C GLY A 373 -1.38 -7.83 -25.91
N GLY A 374 -1.78 -8.79 -25.08
CA GLY A 374 -0.95 -9.31 -24.02
C GLY A 374 0.36 -9.93 -24.52
N LYS A 375 1.38 -9.84 -23.68
CA LYS A 375 2.71 -10.37 -23.97
C LYS A 375 3.01 -11.52 -23.02
N LEU A 376 3.28 -12.71 -23.56
CA LEU A 376 3.64 -13.88 -22.77
C LEU A 376 5.03 -13.70 -22.15
N LEU A 377 5.15 -13.70 -20.81
CA LEU A 377 6.42 -13.63 -20.07
C LEU A 377 7.01 -14.99 -19.74
N VAL A 378 6.14 -15.97 -19.50
CA VAL A 378 6.52 -17.34 -19.17
C VAL A 378 5.50 -18.25 -19.83
N ALA A 379 5.96 -19.20 -20.65
CA ALA A 379 5.07 -20.16 -21.31
C ALA A 379 4.63 -21.26 -20.33
N GLY A 380 3.33 -21.57 -20.35
CA GLY A 380 2.73 -22.66 -19.59
C GLY A 380 2.97 -24.03 -20.23
N CYS A 381 2.44 -25.08 -19.59
CA CYS A 381 2.69 -26.47 -19.95
C CYS A 381 2.06 -26.92 -21.29
N HIS A 382 1.15 -26.14 -21.87
CA HIS A 382 0.47 -26.50 -23.13
C HIS A 382 1.01 -25.76 -24.37
N ASP A 383 1.86 -24.73 -24.20
CA ASP A 383 2.15 -23.79 -25.28
C ASP A 383 3.64 -23.79 -25.70
N PHE A 384 4.07 -24.87 -26.34
CA PHE A 384 5.47 -25.12 -26.72
C PHE A 384 5.99 -24.29 -27.91
N LYS A 385 5.19 -23.37 -28.48
CA LYS A 385 5.53 -22.64 -29.71
C LYS A 385 5.46 -21.11 -29.61
N THR A 386 5.14 -20.56 -28.45
CA THR A 386 4.90 -19.13 -28.31
C THR A 386 6.20 -18.40 -27.95
N GLU A 387 6.50 -17.33 -28.68
CA GLU A 387 7.66 -16.48 -28.42
C GLU A 387 7.40 -15.68 -27.14
N VAL A 388 8.26 -15.87 -26.15
CA VAL A 388 8.20 -15.16 -24.87
C VAL A 388 8.77 -13.75 -25.06
N PHE A 389 8.08 -12.75 -24.52
CA PHE A 389 8.57 -11.39 -24.43
C PHE A 389 9.71 -11.30 -23.42
N PRO A 390 10.96 -11.03 -23.87
CA PRO A 390 12.11 -11.06 -22.98
C PRO A 390 12.12 -9.83 -22.07
N VAL A 391 12.15 -10.08 -20.76
CA VAL A 391 12.30 -9.06 -19.72
C VAL A 391 13.42 -9.48 -18.78
N THR A 392 14.37 -8.58 -18.56
CA THR A 392 15.41 -8.74 -17.56
C THR A 392 14.93 -8.12 -16.25
N TRP A 393 14.50 -8.95 -15.31
CA TRP A 393 13.95 -8.51 -14.04
C TRP A 393 15.06 -8.08 -13.07
N VAL A 394 14.96 -6.86 -12.56
CA VAL A 394 15.84 -6.29 -11.53
C VAL A 394 15.30 -6.58 -10.14
N THR A 395 13.99 -6.44 -9.97
CA THR A 395 13.27 -6.78 -8.74
C THR A 395 12.24 -7.85 -9.04
N ARG A 396 11.99 -8.71 -8.05
CA ARG A 396 10.94 -9.73 -8.10
C ARG A 396 9.59 -9.06 -8.35
N TYR A 397 8.79 -9.65 -9.23
CA TYR A 397 7.39 -9.26 -9.45
C TYR A 397 6.44 -10.32 -8.92
N GLU A 398 5.21 -9.90 -8.63
CA GLU A 398 4.11 -10.77 -8.26
C GLU A 398 3.09 -10.83 -9.39
N CYS A 399 2.43 -11.97 -9.50
CA CYS A 399 1.36 -12.17 -10.47
C CYS A 399 0.00 -12.04 -9.79
N ASN A 400 -0.98 -11.55 -10.54
CA ASN A 400 -2.37 -11.54 -10.11
C ASN A 400 -3.03 -12.83 -10.60
N GLU A 401 -3.74 -13.55 -9.73
CA GLU A 401 -4.53 -14.70 -10.15
C GLU A 401 -5.99 -14.30 -10.29
N LEU A 402 -6.64 -14.79 -11.35
CA LEU A 402 -8.06 -14.56 -11.58
C LEU A 402 -8.94 -15.10 -10.44
N ALA A 403 -8.54 -16.24 -9.88
CA ALA A 403 -9.25 -16.94 -8.83
C ALA A 403 -8.98 -16.40 -7.41
N SER A 404 -7.93 -15.58 -7.22
CA SER A 404 -7.58 -14.96 -5.92
C SER A 404 -7.98 -13.48 -5.81
N LEU A 405 -8.45 -12.88 -6.92
CA LEU A 405 -9.14 -11.59 -6.88
C LEU A 405 -10.33 -11.58 -5.90
N PRO A 406 -10.98 -12.71 -5.56
CA PRO A 406 -11.89 -12.77 -4.43
C PRO A 406 -11.35 -13.65 -3.28
N PHE A 407 -11.65 -13.21 -2.06
CA PHE A 407 -11.65 -13.97 -0.81
C PHE A 407 -10.35 -14.00 0.02
N THR A 408 -10.49 -13.43 1.22
CA THR A 408 -9.69 -13.61 2.47
C THR A 408 -8.74 -12.51 2.92
N THR A 409 -8.82 -11.29 2.39
CA THR A 409 -8.21 -10.16 3.12
C THR A 409 -9.11 -9.76 4.29
N TYR A 410 -8.63 -9.98 5.52
CA TYR A 410 -9.22 -9.36 6.68
C TYR A 410 -8.96 -7.85 6.58
N GLY A 411 -10.03 -7.08 6.69
CA GLY A 411 -10.02 -5.66 6.45
C GLY A 411 -10.58 -4.87 7.63
N ASN A 412 -10.42 -3.56 7.58
CA ASN A 412 -10.99 -2.67 8.61
C ASN A 412 -12.53 -2.66 8.60
N GLU A 413 -13.14 -2.89 7.43
CA GLU A 413 -14.58 -3.13 7.18
C GLU A 413 -14.75 -3.93 5.87
N HIS A 414 -15.95 -4.40 5.58
CA HIS A 414 -16.28 -4.95 4.26
C HIS A 414 -16.19 -3.88 3.15
N GLY A 415 -15.88 -4.30 1.93
CA GLY A 415 -15.84 -3.43 0.75
C GLY A 415 -15.83 -4.24 -0.54
N MET A 416 -16.94 -4.23 -1.28
CA MET A 416 -17.11 -5.05 -2.50
C MET A 416 -16.51 -4.43 -3.77
N HIS A 417 -16.19 -3.14 -3.76
CA HIS A 417 -15.84 -2.42 -4.99
C HIS A 417 -14.34 -2.41 -5.26
N TRP A 418 -13.51 -2.59 -4.24
CA TRP A 418 -12.08 -2.40 -4.37
C TRP A 418 -11.32 -3.68 -4.05
N ALA A 419 -10.30 -3.97 -4.83
CA ALA A 419 -9.30 -5.00 -4.56
C ALA A 419 -7.91 -4.39 -4.62
N TYR A 420 -6.95 -5.05 -3.99
CA TYR A 420 -5.55 -4.79 -4.22
C TYR A 420 -5.06 -5.61 -5.42
N ILE A 421 -4.20 -5.01 -6.22
CA ILE A 421 -3.53 -5.66 -7.34
C ILE A 421 -2.03 -5.42 -7.24
N TYR A 422 -1.26 -6.38 -7.73
CA TYR A 422 0.17 -6.22 -7.95
C TYR A 422 0.43 -5.63 -9.33
N LEU A 423 1.37 -4.69 -9.40
CA LEU A 423 1.80 -4.03 -10.62
C LEU A 423 3.31 -4.19 -10.78
N CYS A 424 3.79 -3.94 -11.99
CA CYS A 424 5.21 -3.89 -12.29
C CYS A 424 5.52 -2.67 -13.17
N LEU A 425 6.78 -2.26 -13.16
CA LEU A 425 7.33 -1.27 -14.07
C LEU A 425 8.14 -1.96 -15.16
N ILE A 426 7.83 -1.64 -16.39
CA ILE A 426 8.60 -2.07 -17.56
C ILE A 426 9.30 -0.86 -18.15
N VAL A 427 10.60 -0.98 -18.38
CA VAL A 427 11.45 0.12 -18.86
C VAL A 427 12.18 -0.34 -20.10
N GLU A 428 11.93 0.33 -21.23
CA GLU A 428 12.67 0.09 -22.46
C GLU A 428 14.07 0.70 -22.39
N VAL A 429 15.08 -0.10 -22.70
CA VAL A 429 16.49 0.30 -22.73
C VAL A 429 16.97 0.32 -24.19
N PRO A 430 17.37 1.48 -24.74
CA PRO A 430 17.84 1.56 -26.12
C PRO A 430 19.21 0.88 -26.29
N ALA A 431 19.50 0.48 -27.53
CA ALA A 431 20.84 0.05 -27.92
C ALA A 431 21.84 1.22 -27.80
N PRO A 432 23.11 0.98 -27.46
CA PRO A 432 24.15 2.01 -27.50
C PRO A 432 24.34 2.62 -28.91
N PRO A 433 24.79 3.88 -29.03
CA PRO A 433 25.10 4.80 -27.93
C PRO A 433 23.83 5.38 -27.29
N ARG A 434 23.80 5.41 -25.96
CA ARG A 434 22.66 5.90 -25.18
C ARG A 434 22.81 7.38 -24.88
N ILE A 435 21.74 8.14 -25.07
CA ILE A 435 21.64 9.51 -24.56
C ILE A 435 20.98 9.39 -23.18
N ILE A 436 21.74 9.67 -22.14
CA ILE A 436 21.24 9.67 -20.75
C ILE A 436 21.16 11.13 -20.35
N ASP A 437 19.96 11.59 -20.00
CA ASP A 437 19.77 12.96 -19.53
C ASP A 437 20.51 13.18 -18.20
N ASN A 438 21.03 14.39 -18.01
CA ASN A 438 21.83 14.75 -16.83
C ASN A 438 20.96 14.98 -15.61
#